data_AF-Q9C7G7-F1
#
_entry.id   AF-Q9C7G7-F1
#
_cell.length_a   1.000
_cell.length_b   1.000
_cell.length_c   1.000
_cell.angle_alpha   90.00
_cell.angle_beta   90.00
_cell.angle_gamma   90.00
#
_symmetry.space_group_name_H-M   'P 1'
#
loop_
_entity.id
_entity.type
_entity.pdbx_description
1 polymer ?
#
loop_
_entity_poly.entity_id
_entity_poly.type
_entity_poly.pdbx_seq_one_letter_code
_entity_poly.pdbx_strand_id
1 'polypeptide(L)'
;MVDYLRSSVGIIHRNHAESITTFIKESVDDELKDSGPEPNLNVKKRLTFCVEGNISVGKSTFLQRIANETVELQDLVEIVPEPVDKWQDVGPDHFNILDAFYSEPQRYAYTFQNYVFVTRLMQEKESASGVKPLRLMERSVFSDRMVFVRAVHEAKWMNEMEISIYDSWFDPVVSSLPGLVPDGFIYLRASPDTCHKRMMLRKRAEEGGVSLKYLQDLHEKHESWLLPFESGNHGVLSVSRPSLHMDNSLHPDIKDRVFYLEGNHMHSSIQKVPALVLDCEPNIDFSRDIEAKTQYARQVAEFFEFVKKKQETSTEKSNSQSPVLLPHQNGGLWMGPAGNHVPGLDLPPLDLKSLLTRPSA
;
A
#
# COMPACT_ATOMS: atom_id res chain seq x y z
N MET A 1 -31.49 -4.32 5.07
CA MET A 1 -30.20 -4.03 4.39
C MET A 1 -30.40 -3.23 3.11
N VAL A 2 -31.23 -3.70 2.16
CA VAL A 2 -31.62 -2.90 0.98
C VAL A 2 -32.11 -1.49 1.37
N ASP A 3 -33.04 -1.38 2.31
CA ASP A 3 -33.56 -0.07 2.71
C ASP A 3 -32.49 0.82 3.38
N TYR A 4 -31.56 0.23 4.13
CA TYR A 4 -30.41 0.94 4.72
C TYR A 4 -29.45 1.46 3.63
N LEU A 5 -29.15 0.64 2.61
CA LEU A 5 -28.32 1.05 1.48
C LEU A 5 -28.96 2.18 0.67
N ARG A 6 -30.29 2.23 0.61
CA ARG A 6 -31.02 3.30 -0.07
C ARG A 6 -31.17 4.55 0.77
N SER A 7 -31.41 4.44 2.08
CA SER A 7 -31.66 5.57 2.98
C SER A 7 -30.40 6.23 3.52
N SER A 8 -29.39 5.42 3.85
CA SER A 8 -28.22 5.86 4.61
C SER A 8 -26.94 5.88 3.77
N VAL A 9 -26.85 5.03 2.76
CA VAL A 9 -25.70 4.96 1.83
C VAL A 9 -25.99 5.68 0.50
N GLY A 10 -27.25 6.03 0.23
CA GLY A 10 -27.64 6.84 -0.93
C GLY A 10 -27.76 6.08 -2.25
N ILE A 11 -27.88 4.75 -2.23
CA ILE A 11 -28.07 3.96 -3.46
C ILE A 11 -29.52 4.16 -3.95
N ILE A 12 -29.69 4.92 -5.02
CA ILE A 12 -31.01 5.38 -5.49
C ILE A 12 -31.84 4.23 -6.09
N HIS A 13 -31.20 3.39 -6.91
CA HIS A 13 -31.85 2.30 -7.63
C HIS A 13 -32.00 1.04 -6.79
N ARG A 14 -33.25 0.61 -6.60
CA ARG A 14 -33.61 -0.54 -5.77
C ARG A 14 -32.95 -1.84 -6.23
N ASN A 15 -32.94 -2.12 -7.53
CA ASN A 15 -32.32 -3.33 -8.09
C ASN A 15 -30.81 -3.39 -7.81
N HIS A 16 -30.15 -2.23 -7.73
CA HIS A 16 -28.73 -2.15 -7.41
C HIS A 16 -28.48 -2.44 -5.92
N ALA A 17 -29.30 -1.86 -5.03
CA ALA A 17 -29.25 -2.16 -3.60
C ALA A 17 -29.61 -3.63 -3.29
N GLU A 18 -30.52 -4.23 -4.07
CA GLU A 18 -30.86 -5.66 -3.97
C GLU A 18 -29.68 -6.54 -4.41
N SER A 19 -29.02 -6.22 -5.53
CA SER A 19 -27.84 -6.96 -6.00
C SER A 19 -26.68 -6.94 -5.00
N ILE A 20 -26.41 -5.76 -4.42
CA ILE A 20 -25.38 -5.60 -3.38
C ILE A 20 -25.75 -6.39 -2.11
N THR A 21 -27.03 -6.38 -1.73
CA THR A 21 -27.49 -7.15 -0.56
C THR A 21 -27.36 -8.65 -0.79
N THR A 22 -27.67 -9.14 -2.00
CA THR A 22 -27.52 -10.56 -2.35
C THR A 22 -26.06 -10.99 -2.33
N PHE A 23 -25.16 -10.20 -2.92
CA PHE A 23 -23.72 -10.47 -2.89
C PHE A 23 -23.16 -10.54 -1.46
N ILE A 24 -23.55 -9.59 -0.60
CA ILE A 24 -23.11 -9.59 0.81
C ILE A 24 -23.64 -10.82 1.55
N LYS A 25 -24.88 -11.24 1.30
CA LYS A 25 -25.44 -12.45 1.91
C LYS A 25 -24.70 -13.70 1.46
N GLU A 26 -24.42 -13.83 0.17
CA GLU A 26 -23.68 -14.97 -0.37
C GLU A 26 -22.25 -15.03 0.19
N SER A 27 -21.56 -13.88 0.30
CA SER A 27 -20.23 -13.82 0.90
C SER A 27 -20.22 -14.18 2.40
N VAL A 28 -21.24 -13.75 3.16
CA VAL A 28 -21.34 -14.08 4.59
C VAL A 28 -21.75 -15.54 4.80
N ASP A 29 -22.62 -16.10 3.96
CA ASP A 29 -23.01 -17.51 4.04
C ASP A 29 -21.86 -18.46 3.64
N ASP A 30 -20.96 -18.03 2.75
CA ASP A 30 -19.73 -18.76 2.42
C ASP A 30 -18.70 -18.70 3.57
N GLU A 31 -18.59 -17.58 4.29
CA GLU A 31 -17.78 -17.48 5.51
C GLU A 31 -18.32 -18.36 6.66
N LEU A 32 -19.65 -18.54 6.75
CA LEU A 32 -20.27 -19.38 7.78
C LEU A 32 -20.14 -20.88 7.51
N LYS A 33 -20.09 -21.31 6.25
CA LYS A 33 -19.90 -22.74 5.90
C LYS A 33 -18.49 -23.27 6.19
N ASP A 34 -17.51 -22.39 6.33
CA ASP A 34 -16.13 -22.76 6.73
C ASP A 34 -16.00 -22.98 8.26
N SER A 35 -17.07 -22.72 9.03
CA SER A 35 -17.13 -22.94 10.48
C SER A 35 -17.72 -24.31 10.88
N GLY A 36 -17.04 -25.39 10.49
CA GLY A 36 -17.17 -26.70 11.16
C GLY A 36 -16.45 -26.71 12.51
N PRO A 37 -16.71 -27.67 13.43
CA PRO A 37 -16.12 -27.64 14.77
C PRO A 37 -14.60 -27.83 14.70
N GLU A 38 -13.85 -26.79 15.07
CA GLU A 38 -12.41 -26.71 14.96
C GLU A 38 -11.66 -27.77 15.78
N PRO A 39 -10.61 -28.41 15.24
CA PRO A 39 -9.42 -28.67 16.03
C PRO A 39 -8.64 -27.35 16.15
N ASN A 40 -8.29 -26.95 17.38
CA ASN A 40 -7.36 -25.85 17.67
C ASN A 40 -6.09 -25.94 16.80
N LEU A 41 -6.08 -25.24 15.67
CA LEU A 41 -4.90 -24.94 14.89
C LEU A 41 -4.75 -23.43 14.98
N ASN A 42 -3.80 -22.97 15.80
CA ASN A 42 -3.28 -21.60 15.76
C ASN A 42 -2.95 -21.25 14.31
N VAL A 43 -3.87 -20.59 13.60
CA VAL A 43 -3.63 -20.09 12.24
C VAL A 43 -2.61 -18.97 12.40
N LYS A 44 -1.32 -19.31 12.22
CA LYS A 44 -0.24 -18.33 12.20
C LYS A 44 -0.57 -17.29 11.13
N LYS A 45 -0.78 -16.04 11.56
CA LYS A 45 -1.01 -14.90 10.67
C LYS A 45 0.18 -14.77 9.72
N ARG A 46 -0.08 -14.93 8.42
CA ARG A 46 0.91 -14.78 7.36
C ARG A 46 1.33 -13.31 7.25
N LEU A 47 2.64 -13.06 7.16
CA LEU A 47 3.17 -11.71 6.99
C LEU A 47 3.24 -11.33 5.51
N THR A 48 3.01 -10.06 5.19
CA THR A 48 3.17 -9.49 3.85
C THR A 48 4.22 -8.39 3.85
N PHE A 49 5.28 -8.57 3.07
CA PHE A 49 6.29 -7.55 2.79
C PHE A 49 6.19 -7.07 1.35
N CYS A 50 6.36 -5.76 1.16
CA CYS A 50 6.41 -5.16 -0.18
C CYS A 50 7.83 -4.69 -0.49
N VAL A 51 8.38 -5.16 -1.62
CA VAL A 51 9.68 -4.72 -2.13
C VAL A 51 9.49 -3.47 -2.96
N GLU A 52 10.06 -2.37 -2.48
CA GLU A 52 9.97 -1.04 -3.05
C GLU A 52 11.29 -0.59 -3.67
N GLY A 53 11.19 0.41 -4.55
CA GLY A 53 12.35 1.07 -5.12
C GLY A 53 12.14 1.54 -6.56
N ASN A 54 13.11 2.33 -7.03
CA ASN A 54 13.04 3.00 -8.33
C ASN A 54 12.89 2.00 -9.50
N ILE A 55 12.46 2.50 -10.66
CA ILE A 55 12.43 1.71 -11.90
C ILE A 55 13.86 1.20 -12.17
N SER A 56 13.99 -0.06 -12.58
CA SER A 56 15.27 -0.68 -12.91
C SER A 56 16.30 -0.79 -11.77
N VAL A 57 15.89 -0.65 -10.50
CA VAL A 57 16.78 -0.93 -9.35
C VAL A 57 17.16 -2.41 -9.24
N GLY A 58 16.35 -3.32 -9.79
CA GLY A 58 16.58 -4.77 -9.75
C GLY A 58 15.62 -5.56 -8.87
N LYS A 59 14.41 -5.04 -8.59
CA LYS A 59 13.39 -5.72 -7.75
C LYS A 59 13.04 -7.11 -8.24
N SER A 60 12.66 -7.28 -9.51
CA SER A 60 12.30 -8.60 -10.04
C SER A 60 13.47 -9.59 -9.95
N THR A 61 14.71 -9.11 -10.17
CA THR A 61 15.93 -9.92 -9.97
C THR A 61 16.14 -10.26 -8.51
N PHE A 62 15.96 -9.32 -7.59
CA PHE A 62 16.04 -9.54 -6.15
C PHE A 62 15.04 -10.62 -5.71
N LEU A 63 13.78 -10.51 -6.12
CA LEU A 63 12.75 -11.51 -5.83
C LEU A 63 13.13 -12.89 -6.37
N GLN A 64 13.46 -12.98 -7.65
CA GLN A 64 13.77 -14.27 -8.29
C GLN A 64 15.06 -14.90 -7.78
N ARG A 65 16.11 -14.12 -7.57
CA ARG A 65 17.43 -14.65 -7.19
C ARG A 65 17.54 -14.83 -5.69
N ILE A 66 17.14 -13.85 -4.88
CA ILE A 66 17.34 -13.92 -3.44
C ILE A 66 16.25 -14.76 -2.79
N ALA A 67 14.97 -14.52 -3.09
CA ALA A 67 13.92 -15.24 -2.38
C ALA A 67 13.74 -16.71 -2.81
N ASN A 68 14.03 -17.07 -4.07
CA ASN A 68 13.87 -18.47 -4.51
C ASN A 68 15.13 -19.33 -4.40
N GLU A 69 16.32 -18.75 -4.48
CA GLU A 69 17.55 -19.53 -4.64
C GLU A 69 18.44 -19.53 -3.39
N THR A 70 17.96 -18.99 -2.26
CA THR A 70 18.66 -19.06 -0.98
C THR A 70 17.89 -19.92 0.02
N VAL A 71 18.64 -20.72 0.77
CA VAL A 71 18.08 -21.71 1.71
C VAL A 71 17.28 -21.01 2.81
N GLU A 72 17.65 -19.78 3.17
CA GLU A 72 17.01 -18.97 4.20
C GLU A 72 15.57 -18.56 3.83
N LEU A 73 15.25 -18.43 2.53
CA LEU A 73 13.98 -17.85 2.07
C LEU A 73 13.12 -18.80 1.22
N GLN A 74 13.72 -19.80 0.56
CA GLN A 74 13.03 -20.65 -0.42
C GLN A 74 11.75 -21.32 0.12
N ASP A 75 11.77 -21.78 1.37
CA ASP A 75 10.65 -22.49 2.02
C ASP A 75 9.74 -21.52 2.81
N LEU A 76 10.22 -20.29 3.03
CA LEU A 76 9.55 -19.26 3.80
C LEU A 76 8.67 -18.35 2.94
N VAL A 77 9.11 -18.05 1.70
CA VAL A 77 8.59 -16.94 0.90
C VAL A 77 7.77 -17.40 -0.29
N GLU A 78 6.58 -16.82 -0.41
CA GLU A 78 5.81 -16.81 -1.66
C GLU A 78 6.00 -15.45 -2.34
N ILE A 79 6.40 -15.48 -3.60
CA ILE A 79 6.69 -14.28 -4.38
C ILE A 79 5.47 -13.90 -5.21
N VAL A 80 5.09 -12.63 -5.15
CA VAL A 80 4.07 -12.03 -6.02
C VAL A 80 4.74 -10.95 -6.87
N PRO A 81 5.10 -11.26 -8.13
CA PRO A 81 5.80 -10.30 -9.01
C PRO A 81 4.87 -9.19 -9.50
N GLU A 82 5.44 -8.14 -10.09
CA GLU A 82 4.67 -7.04 -10.69
C GLU A 82 3.90 -7.57 -11.92
N PRO A 83 2.60 -7.25 -12.09
CA PRO A 83 1.77 -7.84 -13.14
C PRO A 83 1.96 -7.13 -14.49
N VAL A 84 3.22 -6.96 -14.91
CA VAL A 84 3.58 -6.22 -16.14
C VAL A 84 2.91 -6.83 -17.37
N ASP A 85 2.78 -8.16 -17.43
CA ASP A 85 2.11 -8.85 -18.53
C ASP A 85 0.65 -8.40 -18.67
N LYS A 86 -0.06 -8.18 -17.55
CA LYS A 86 -1.44 -7.65 -17.56
C LYS A 86 -1.48 -6.22 -18.11
N TRP A 87 -0.40 -5.45 -18.02
CA TRP A 87 -0.32 -4.06 -18.53
C TRP A 87 0.11 -3.99 -20.00
N GLN A 88 0.80 -5.02 -20.49
CA GLN A 88 1.20 -5.11 -21.89
C GLN A 88 0.11 -5.73 -22.76
N ASP A 89 -0.83 -6.46 -22.16
CA ASP A 89 -1.91 -7.13 -22.85
C ASP A 89 -3.27 -6.90 -22.16
N VAL A 90 -3.97 -5.84 -22.59
CA VAL A 90 -5.27 -5.44 -22.04
C VAL A 90 -6.40 -5.65 -23.05
N GLY A 91 -7.39 -6.45 -22.64
CA GLY A 91 -8.63 -6.64 -23.38
C GLY A 91 -8.49 -7.55 -24.61
N PRO A 92 -9.59 -7.80 -25.34
CA PRO A 92 -9.59 -8.71 -26.49
C PRO A 92 -8.77 -8.21 -27.68
N ASP A 93 -8.52 -6.90 -27.75
CA ASP A 93 -7.75 -6.27 -28.82
C ASP A 93 -6.25 -6.16 -28.49
N HIS A 94 -5.80 -6.73 -27.36
CA HIS A 94 -4.41 -6.81 -26.93
C HIS A 94 -3.68 -5.44 -26.87
N PHE A 95 -4.25 -4.47 -26.16
CA PHE A 95 -3.65 -3.14 -26.00
C PHE A 95 -2.52 -3.14 -24.97
N ASN A 96 -1.40 -2.48 -25.29
CA ASN A 96 -0.29 -2.23 -24.35
C ASN A 96 -0.45 -0.85 -23.69
N ILE A 97 -1.07 -0.81 -22.50
CA ILE A 97 -1.30 0.46 -21.79
C ILE A 97 0.01 1.03 -21.19
N LEU A 98 1.00 0.18 -20.93
CA LEU A 98 2.33 0.62 -20.49
C LEU A 98 3.04 1.44 -21.59
N ASP A 99 3.02 0.94 -22.82
CA ASP A 99 3.55 1.65 -23.99
C ASP A 99 2.78 2.94 -24.27
N ALA A 100 1.44 2.89 -24.19
CA ALA A 100 0.59 4.07 -24.35
C ALA A 100 0.92 5.16 -23.32
N PHE A 101 1.18 4.78 -22.06
CA PHE A 101 1.61 5.72 -21.02
C PHE A 101 2.94 6.39 -21.35
N TYR A 102 3.96 5.64 -21.77
CA TYR A 102 5.26 6.24 -22.10
C TYR A 102 5.23 7.04 -23.41
N SER A 103 4.36 6.69 -24.34
CA SER A 103 4.18 7.41 -25.62
C SER A 103 3.40 8.72 -25.46
N GLU A 104 2.29 8.71 -24.72
CA GLU A 104 1.41 9.87 -24.53
C GLU A 104 1.00 10.03 -23.05
N PRO A 105 1.94 10.40 -22.16
CA PRO A 105 1.70 10.40 -20.72
C PRO A 105 0.58 11.37 -20.31
N GLN A 106 0.42 12.50 -21.00
CA GLN A 106 -0.67 13.45 -20.71
C GLN A 106 -2.07 12.86 -20.93
N ARG A 107 -2.21 11.88 -21.82
CA ARG A 107 -3.49 11.24 -22.11
C ARG A 107 -3.74 10.02 -21.24
N TYR A 108 -2.67 9.25 -20.97
CA TYR A 108 -2.79 7.92 -20.38
C TYR A 108 -2.31 7.84 -18.93
N ALA A 109 -1.71 8.88 -18.34
CA ALA A 109 -1.25 8.85 -16.95
C ALA A 109 -2.37 8.43 -15.98
N TYR A 110 -3.51 9.12 -16.02
CA TYR A 110 -4.62 8.77 -15.15
C TYR A 110 -5.15 7.35 -15.39
N THR A 111 -5.36 6.97 -16.65
CA THR A 111 -5.83 5.62 -17.01
C THR A 111 -4.86 4.53 -16.53
N PHE A 112 -3.56 4.72 -16.77
CA PHE A 112 -2.52 3.78 -16.39
C PHE A 112 -2.40 3.65 -14.87
N GLN A 113 -2.34 4.76 -14.12
CA GLN A 113 -2.24 4.71 -12.66
C GLN A 113 -3.45 4.02 -12.01
N ASN A 114 -4.67 4.24 -12.53
CA ASN A 114 -5.87 3.51 -12.07
C ASN A 114 -5.77 2.01 -12.35
N TYR A 115 -5.33 1.64 -13.56
CA TYR A 115 -5.22 0.24 -13.94
C TYR A 115 -4.15 -0.49 -13.11
N VAL A 116 -2.99 0.14 -12.88
CA VAL A 116 -1.94 -0.36 -11.98
C VAL A 116 -2.53 -0.64 -10.60
N PHE A 117 -3.24 0.31 -9.98
CA PHE A 117 -3.88 0.11 -8.69
C PHE A 117 -4.86 -1.08 -8.69
N VAL A 118 -5.75 -1.17 -9.69
CA VAL A 118 -6.72 -2.27 -9.80
C VAL A 118 -6.01 -3.62 -9.95
N THR A 119 -4.97 -3.71 -10.76
CA THR A 119 -4.23 -4.97 -10.91
C THR A 119 -3.54 -5.39 -9.62
N ARG A 120 -2.98 -4.46 -8.83
CA ARG A 120 -2.40 -4.78 -7.51
C ARG A 120 -3.46 -5.18 -6.49
N LEU A 121 -4.63 -4.54 -6.51
CA LEU A 121 -5.77 -4.93 -5.69
C LEU A 121 -6.18 -6.38 -5.97
N MET A 122 -6.27 -6.76 -7.25
CA MET A 122 -6.59 -8.14 -7.63
C MET A 122 -5.48 -9.11 -7.23
N GLN A 123 -4.21 -8.74 -7.37
CA GLN A 123 -3.08 -9.57 -6.93
C GLN A 123 -3.09 -9.80 -5.41
N GLU A 124 -3.43 -8.79 -4.62
CA GLU A 124 -3.56 -8.93 -3.18
C GLU A 124 -4.62 -9.99 -2.85
N LYS A 125 -5.80 -9.89 -3.47
CA LYS A 125 -6.90 -10.86 -3.29
C LYS A 125 -6.53 -12.27 -3.77
N GLU A 126 -5.91 -12.39 -4.94
CA GLU A 126 -5.50 -13.67 -5.55
C GLU A 126 -4.42 -14.37 -4.69
N SER A 127 -3.52 -13.61 -4.08
CA SER A 127 -2.40 -14.15 -3.30
C SER A 127 -2.70 -14.26 -1.81
N ALA A 128 -3.85 -13.81 -1.31
CA ALA A 128 -4.14 -13.77 0.14
C ALA A 128 -4.15 -15.17 0.80
N SER A 129 -4.62 -16.19 0.09
CA SER A 129 -4.79 -17.57 0.59
C SER A 129 -3.54 -18.45 0.52
N GLY A 130 -2.38 -17.86 0.21
CA GLY A 130 -1.11 -18.59 0.13
C GLY A 130 -0.70 -19.26 1.44
N VAL A 131 -0.01 -20.40 1.32
CA VAL A 131 0.34 -21.29 2.46
C VAL A 131 1.67 -20.94 3.13
N LYS A 132 2.54 -20.18 2.46
CA LYS A 132 3.87 -19.85 2.98
C LYS A 132 3.80 -18.72 4.01
N PRO A 133 4.63 -18.74 5.08
CA PRO A 133 4.52 -17.78 6.17
C PRO A 133 4.79 -16.31 5.79
N LEU A 134 5.55 -16.07 4.72
CA LEU A 134 5.86 -14.74 4.21
C LEU A 134 5.39 -14.60 2.76
N ARG A 135 4.56 -13.59 2.50
CA ARG A 135 4.21 -13.07 1.17
C ARG A 135 5.15 -11.92 0.84
N LEU A 136 5.85 -12.00 -0.28
CA LEU A 136 6.76 -10.95 -0.76
C LEU A 136 6.27 -10.40 -2.09
N MET A 137 5.74 -9.17 -2.07
CA MET A 137 5.09 -8.53 -3.22
C MET A 137 6.03 -7.52 -3.89
N GLU A 138 6.04 -7.49 -5.22
CA GLU A 138 6.74 -6.45 -5.99
C GLU A 138 5.89 -5.18 -6.04
N ARG A 139 6.26 -4.20 -5.21
CA ARG A 139 5.56 -2.94 -4.94
C ARG A 139 4.21 -3.08 -4.24
N SER A 140 3.85 -2.04 -3.52
CA SER A 140 2.55 -1.86 -2.88
C SER A 140 1.70 -0.81 -3.60
N VAL A 141 0.40 -0.79 -3.27
CA VAL A 141 -0.51 0.31 -3.64
C VAL A 141 -0.06 1.68 -3.10
N PHE A 142 0.75 1.69 -2.04
CA PHE A 142 1.33 2.94 -1.51
C PHE A 142 2.40 3.50 -2.44
N SER A 143 3.16 2.66 -3.14
CA SER A 143 4.11 3.15 -4.14
C SER A 143 3.40 3.82 -5.32
N ASP A 144 2.25 3.28 -5.73
CA ASP A 144 1.42 3.87 -6.78
C ASP A 144 0.99 5.28 -6.36
N ARG A 145 0.45 5.44 -5.14
CA ARG A 145 -0.04 6.74 -4.66
C ARG A 145 1.08 7.72 -4.28
N MET A 146 2.07 7.28 -3.52
CA MET A 146 3.10 8.13 -2.90
C MET A 146 4.26 8.46 -3.83
N VAL A 147 4.47 7.65 -4.87
CA VAL A 147 5.54 7.89 -5.85
C VAL A 147 4.95 8.22 -7.21
N PHE A 148 4.25 7.28 -7.84
CA PHE A 148 3.91 7.41 -9.27
C PHE A 148 2.81 8.43 -9.52
N VAL A 149 1.69 8.38 -8.81
CA VAL A 149 0.59 9.36 -8.90
C VAL A 149 1.09 10.76 -8.58
N ARG A 150 1.91 10.92 -7.53
CA ARG A 150 2.54 12.21 -7.21
C ARG A 150 3.46 12.69 -8.32
N ALA A 151 4.27 11.81 -8.90
CA ALA A 151 5.18 12.17 -9.99
C ALA A 151 4.42 12.65 -11.24
N VAL A 152 3.36 11.94 -11.65
CA VAL A 152 2.60 12.32 -12.85
C VAL A 152 1.75 13.57 -12.63
N HIS A 153 1.30 13.83 -11.39
CA HIS A 153 0.60 15.07 -11.02
C HIS A 153 1.55 16.27 -10.99
N GLU A 154 2.72 16.14 -10.37
CA GLU A 154 3.75 17.18 -10.36
C GLU A 154 4.26 17.49 -11.78
N ALA A 155 4.38 16.47 -12.64
CA ALA A 155 4.71 16.61 -14.05
C ALA A 155 3.57 17.16 -14.93
N LYS A 156 2.40 17.45 -14.35
CA LYS A 156 1.19 17.96 -15.04
C LYS A 156 0.65 17.02 -16.13
N TRP A 157 0.87 15.71 -15.98
CA TRP A 157 0.24 14.68 -16.80
C TRP A 157 -1.09 14.20 -16.21
N MET A 158 -1.31 14.46 -14.91
CA MET A 158 -2.58 14.29 -14.22
C MET A 158 -3.01 15.64 -13.67
N ASN A 159 -4.24 16.06 -13.92
CA ASN A 159 -4.76 17.35 -13.47
C ASN A 159 -5.36 17.27 -12.04
N GLU A 160 -5.73 18.43 -11.47
CA GLU A 160 -6.28 18.51 -10.09
C GLU A 160 -7.60 17.74 -9.90
N MET A 161 -8.44 17.68 -10.94
CA MET A 161 -9.68 16.90 -10.89
C MET A 161 -9.38 15.41 -10.84
N GLU A 162 -8.46 14.93 -11.69
CA GLU A 162 -8.07 13.53 -11.77
C GLU A 162 -7.41 13.02 -10.48
N ILE A 163 -6.49 13.78 -9.90
CA ILE A 163 -5.91 13.40 -8.59
C ILE A 163 -6.95 13.42 -7.48
N SER A 164 -7.87 14.40 -7.47
CA SER A 164 -8.95 14.45 -6.49
C SER A 164 -9.88 13.24 -6.59
N ILE A 165 -10.16 12.78 -7.82
CA ILE A 165 -10.92 11.55 -8.04
C ILE A 165 -10.12 10.35 -7.54
N TYR A 166 -8.84 10.24 -7.88
CA TYR A 166 -7.96 9.16 -7.40
C TYR A 166 -7.99 9.06 -5.86
N ASP A 167 -7.82 10.18 -5.17
CA ASP A 167 -7.81 10.25 -3.70
C ASP A 167 -9.17 9.88 -3.09
N SER A 168 -10.27 10.27 -3.75
CA SER A 168 -11.63 10.04 -3.24
C SER A 168 -11.97 8.55 -3.04
N TRP A 169 -11.32 7.64 -3.77
CA TRP A 169 -11.51 6.20 -3.63
C TRP A 169 -10.29 5.47 -3.06
N PHE A 170 -9.07 6.01 -3.17
CA PHE A 170 -7.87 5.37 -2.64
C PHE A 170 -7.98 5.16 -1.12
N ASP A 171 -8.26 6.22 -0.35
CA ASP A 171 -8.32 6.14 1.11
C ASP A 171 -9.44 5.19 1.61
N PRO A 172 -10.68 5.25 1.07
CA PRO A 172 -11.73 4.29 1.44
C PRO A 172 -11.39 2.83 1.11
N VAL A 173 -10.77 2.56 -0.05
CA VAL A 173 -10.42 1.19 -0.45
C VAL A 173 -9.34 0.62 0.46
N VAL A 174 -8.26 1.37 0.71
CA VAL A 174 -7.18 0.95 1.61
C VAL A 174 -7.71 0.75 3.04
N SER A 175 -8.62 1.60 3.50
CA SER A 175 -9.23 1.48 4.83
C SER A 175 -10.16 0.27 4.96
N SER A 176 -10.83 -0.12 3.86
CA SER A 176 -11.76 -1.26 3.84
C SER A 176 -11.07 -2.61 3.67
N LEU A 177 -9.84 -2.61 3.15
CA LEU A 177 -9.09 -3.82 2.81
C LEU A 177 -7.73 -3.83 3.54
N PRO A 178 -7.68 -4.31 4.79
CA PRO A 178 -6.45 -4.30 5.58
C PRO A 178 -5.33 -5.17 4.97
N GLY A 179 -5.66 -6.13 4.11
CA GLY A 179 -4.68 -6.95 3.37
C GLY A 179 -3.78 -6.15 2.42
N LEU A 180 -4.21 -4.94 2.00
CA LEU A 180 -3.39 -4.03 1.20
C LEU A 180 -2.28 -3.35 2.01
N VAL A 181 -2.39 -3.33 3.33
CA VAL A 181 -1.40 -2.73 4.23
C VAL A 181 -0.34 -3.78 4.55
N PRO A 182 0.90 -3.63 4.06
CA PRO A 182 1.95 -4.60 4.36
C PRO A 182 2.42 -4.48 5.81
N ASP A 183 2.90 -5.60 6.36
CA ASP A 183 3.48 -5.67 7.69
C ASP A 183 4.90 -5.09 7.74
N GLY A 184 5.53 -4.91 6.58
CA GLY A 184 6.85 -4.31 6.42
C GLY A 184 7.19 -3.97 4.98
N PHE A 185 8.12 -3.05 4.79
CA PHE A 185 8.66 -2.70 3.48
C PHE A 185 10.12 -3.12 3.35
N ILE A 186 10.56 -3.45 2.14
CA ILE A 186 11.97 -3.65 1.80
C ILE A 186 12.30 -2.66 0.69
N TYR A 187 13.06 -1.63 1.02
CA TYR A 187 13.47 -0.61 0.06
C TYR A 187 14.84 -0.97 -0.55
N LEU A 188 14.82 -1.33 -1.83
CA LEU A 188 16.05 -1.48 -2.62
C LEU A 188 16.49 -0.09 -3.08
N ARG A 189 17.58 0.40 -2.48
CA ARG A 189 18.08 1.76 -2.69
C ARG A 189 19.23 1.75 -3.70
N ALA A 190 19.11 2.54 -4.76
CA ALA A 190 20.17 2.78 -5.73
C ALA A 190 20.06 4.21 -6.28
N SER A 191 21.16 4.76 -6.75
CA SER A 191 21.24 6.06 -7.38
C SER A 191 20.45 6.05 -8.71
N PRO A 192 19.85 7.19 -9.08
CA PRO A 192 19.20 7.35 -10.38
C PRO A 192 20.11 6.98 -11.56
N ASP A 193 21.41 7.29 -11.48
CA ASP A 193 22.40 6.93 -12.50
C ASP A 193 22.58 5.43 -12.65
N THR A 194 22.68 4.69 -11.54
CA THR A 194 22.74 3.22 -11.56
C THR A 194 21.46 2.63 -12.14
N CYS A 195 20.30 3.13 -11.72
CA CYS A 195 19.00 2.69 -12.25
C CYS A 195 18.89 2.95 -13.76
N HIS A 196 19.31 4.13 -14.22
CA HIS A 196 19.30 4.50 -15.64
C HIS A 196 20.24 3.60 -16.46
N LYS A 197 21.47 3.34 -15.97
CA LYS A 197 22.40 2.39 -16.62
C LYS A 197 21.78 1.00 -16.75
N ARG A 198 21.16 0.48 -15.68
CA ARG A 198 20.48 -0.83 -15.68
C ARG A 198 19.29 -0.87 -16.64
N MET A 199 18.50 0.20 -16.71
CA MET A 199 17.38 0.36 -17.64
C MET A 199 17.85 0.26 -19.10
N MET A 200 18.92 0.97 -19.43
CA MET A 200 19.52 0.94 -20.78
C MET A 200 20.09 -0.44 -21.16
N LEU A 201 20.55 -1.23 -20.18
CA LEU A 201 21.00 -2.60 -20.41
C LEU A 201 19.81 -3.57 -20.60
N ARG A 202 18.71 -3.37 -19.87
CA ARG A 202 17.51 -4.20 -19.96
C ARG A 202 16.76 -4.04 -21.30
N LYS A 203 16.82 -2.84 -21.90
CA LYS A 203 16.26 -2.54 -23.23
C LYS A 203 14.80 -2.95 -23.40
N ARG A 204 13.96 -2.71 -22.39
CA ARG A 204 12.51 -2.84 -22.56
C ARG A 204 12.03 -1.77 -23.53
N ALA A 205 11.24 -2.15 -24.53
CA ALA A 205 10.88 -1.28 -25.65
C ALA A 205 10.17 0.00 -25.20
N GLU A 206 9.23 -0.16 -24.26
CA GLU A 206 8.41 0.92 -23.71
C GLU A 206 9.22 1.93 -22.88
N GLU A 207 10.34 1.48 -22.27
CA GLU A 207 11.15 2.31 -21.36
C GLU A 207 12.20 3.17 -22.10
N GLY A 208 12.29 3.07 -23.43
CA GLY A 208 13.29 3.78 -24.23
C GLY A 208 13.22 5.32 -24.12
N GLY A 209 12.05 5.87 -23.77
CA GLY A 209 11.83 7.30 -23.59
C GLY A 209 12.03 7.83 -22.16
N VAL A 210 12.33 6.95 -21.19
CA VAL A 210 12.42 7.33 -19.78
C VAL A 210 13.70 8.13 -19.52
N SER A 211 13.55 9.39 -19.09
CA SER A 211 14.69 10.27 -18.81
C SER A 211 15.32 10.01 -17.45
N LEU A 212 16.63 10.29 -17.32
CA LEU A 212 17.32 10.30 -16.03
C LEU A 212 16.66 11.27 -15.04
N LYS A 213 16.14 12.41 -15.51
CA LYS A 213 15.46 13.39 -14.67
C LYS A 213 14.19 12.81 -14.04
N TYR A 214 13.41 12.07 -14.81
CA TYR A 214 12.25 11.35 -14.26
C TYR A 214 12.66 10.33 -13.20
N LEU A 215 13.75 9.58 -13.41
CA LEU A 215 14.28 8.65 -12.40
C LEU A 215 14.78 9.36 -11.14
N GLN A 216 15.37 10.55 -11.26
CA GLN A 216 15.75 11.39 -10.12
C GLN A 216 14.50 11.82 -9.33
N ASP A 217 13.46 12.29 -10.01
CA ASP A 217 12.22 12.73 -9.38
C ASP A 217 11.50 11.56 -8.68
N LEU A 218 11.54 10.35 -9.25
CA LEU A 218 11.03 9.14 -8.59
C LEU A 218 11.88 8.76 -7.39
N HIS A 219 13.21 8.87 -7.48
CA HIS A 219 14.11 8.54 -6.38
C HIS A 219 13.85 9.44 -5.17
N GLU A 220 13.77 10.76 -5.37
CA GLU A 220 13.45 11.72 -4.31
C GLU A 220 12.12 11.39 -3.63
N LYS A 221 11.11 10.97 -4.41
CA LYS A 221 9.83 10.53 -3.86
C LYS A 221 10.00 9.29 -2.99
N HIS A 222 10.69 8.25 -3.46
CA HIS A 222 10.96 7.05 -2.66
C HIS A 222 11.70 7.38 -1.35
N GLU A 223 12.78 8.19 -1.42
CA GLU A 223 13.51 8.64 -0.24
C GLU A 223 12.60 9.39 0.74
N SER A 224 11.72 10.27 0.22
CA SER A 224 10.85 11.10 1.05
C SER A 224 9.82 10.32 1.87
N TRP A 225 9.43 9.12 1.42
CA TRP A 225 8.41 8.32 2.10
C TRP A 225 8.95 7.09 2.81
N LEU A 226 10.05 6.49 2.35
CA LEU A 226 10.64 5.28 2.95
C LEU A 226 11.73 5.57 3.98
N LEU A 227 12.28 6.78 3.99
CA LEU A 227 13.28 7.19 4.97
C LEU A 227 12.71 8.26 5.92
N PRO A 228 13.21 8.31 7.18
CA PRO A 228 12.80 9.34 8.13
C PRO A 228 13.10 10.74 7.59
N PHE A 229 12.12 11.64 7.73
CA PHE A 229 12.29 13.05 7.39
C PHE A 229 12.99 13.78 8.55
N GLU A 230 14.21 14.27 8.35
CA GLU A 230 14.79 15.27 9.25
C GLU A 230 14.34 16.67 8.80
N SER A 231 13.48 17.32 9.58
CA SER A 231 13.24 18.77 9.47
C SER A 231 14.47 19.54 9.94
N GLY A 232 15.55 19.51 9.14
CA GLY A 232 16.74 20.32 9.32
C GLY A 232 16.59 21.67 8.64
N ASN A 233 16.62 22.75 9.41
CA ASN A 233 16.74 24.12 8.89
C ASN A 233 18.01 24.25 8.01
N HIS A 234 17.84 24.87 6.84
CA HIS A 234 18.83 25.24 5.82
C HIS A 234 19.15 24.21 4.73
N GLY A 235 18.94 24.65 3.49
CA GLY A 235 19.17 23.87 2.29
C GLY A 235 20.62 23.42 2.09
N VAL A 236 20.73 22.43 1.20
CA VAL A 236 21.93 21.74 0.73
C VAL A 236 22.26 20.46 1.52
N LEU A 237 21.91 19.33 0.87
CA LEU A 237 22.27 17.92 1.13
C LEU A 237 21.55 17.22 2.30
N SER A 238 20.54 16.43 1.94
CA SER A 238 19.92 15.43 2.81
C SER A 238 20.95 14.32 3.10
N VAL A 239 21.41 14.25 4.35
CA VAL A 239 22.16 13.11 4.87
C VAL A 239 21.20 12.36 5.79
N SER A 240 20.79 11.18 5.36
CA SER A 240 20.01 10.25 6.18
C SER A 240 20.82 9.93 7.45
N ARG A 241 20.39 10.44 8.61
CA ARG A 241 20.93 10.04 9.91
C ARG A 241 19.96 9.05 10.56
N PRO A 242 20.43 7.98 11.23
CA PRO A 242 19.54 7.05 11.89
C PRO A 242 18.81 7.74 13.04
N SER A 243 17.49 7.73 13.01
CA SER A 243 16.64 8.18 14.11
C SER A 243 16.92 7.33 15.37
N LEU A 244 17.20 8.00 16.49
CA LEU A 244 17.58 7.49 17.81
C LEU A 244 16.46 6.73 18.56
N HIS A 245 15.71 5.86 17.89
CA HIS A 245 14.90 4.83 18.55
C HIS A 245 15.58 3.48 18.35
N MET A 246 16.67 3.25 19.09
CA MET A 246 17.33 1.95 19.11
C MET A 246 16.41 0.93 19.79
N ASP A 247 15.69 0.16 18.98
CA ASP A 247 15.06 -1.06 19.46
C ASP A 247 16.17 -2.10 19.70
N ASN A 248 16.50 -2.36 20.96
CA ASN A 248 17.54 -3.32 21.34
C ASN A 248 17.20 -4.78 20.97
N SER A 249 16.00 -5.02 20.44
CA SER A 249 15.58 -6.33 19.91
C SER A 249 16.07 -6.63 18.48
N LEU A 250 16.55 -5.63 17.75
CA LEU A 250 17.02 -5.79 16.37
C LEU A 250 18.37 -6.51 16.30
N HIS A 251 18.49 -7.46 15.36
CA HIS A 251 19.74 -8.16 15.07
C HIS A 251 20.80 -7.15 14.58
N PRO A 252 22.09 -7.27 14.99
CA PRO A 252 23.16 -6.34 14.60
C PRO A 252 23.24 -6.08 13.09
N ASP A 253 23.01 -7.10 12.27
CA ASP A 253 23.11 -7.01 10.80
C ASP A 253 22.04 -6.14 10.12
N ILE A 254 20.92 -5.85 10.81
CA ILE A 254 19.79 -5.06 10.27
C ILE A 254 19.52 -3.79 11.09
N LYS A 255 20.17 -3.62 12.24
CA LYS A 255 19.86 -2.56 13.21
C LYS A 255 19.93 -1.16 12.65
N ASP A 256 20.95 -0.88 11.83
CA ASP A 256 21.15 0.44 11.21
C ASP A 256 20.45 0.56 9.84
N ARG A 257 19.66 -0.45 9.45
CA ARG A 257 18.98 -0.56 8.15
C ARG A 257 17.46 -0.58 8.26
N VAL A 258 16.91 -0.76 9.46
CA VAL A 258 15.46 -0.77 9.70
C VAL A 258 15.01 0.60 10.20
N PHE A 259 14.11 1.22 9.46
CA PHE A 259 13.49 2.50 9.80
C PHE A 259 12.00 2.34 10.01
N TYR A 260 11.38 3.27 10.72
CA TYR A 260 9.93 3.33 10.85
C TYR A 260 9.38 4.44 9.97
N LEU A 261 8.28 4.13 9.27
CA LEU A 261 7.60 5.13 8.45
C LEU A 261 6.88 6.13 9.36
N GLU A 262 7.36 7.37 9.38
CA GLU A 262 6.85 8.45 10.22
C GLU A 262 6.77 9.76 9.43
N GLY A 263 5.74 10.55 9.70
CA GLY A 263 5.55 11.87 9.09
C GLY A 263 4.09 12.18 8.76
N ASN A 264 3.76 13.48 8.77
CA ASN A 264 2.40 13.95 8.47
C ASN A 264 2.00 13.76 7.00
N HIS A 265 2.98 13.54 6.12
CA HIS A 265 2.79 13.26 4.70
C HIS A 265 2.55 11.78 4.40
N MET A 266 2.62 10.89 5.41
CA MET A 266 2.39 9.45 5.26
C MET A 266 0.91 9.11 5.47
N HIS A 267 0.42 8.15 4.68
CA HIS A 267 -0.93 7.62 4.87
C HIS A 267 -1.05 6.98 6.27
N SER A 268 -2.15 7.24 6.97
CA SER A 268 -2.33 6.86 8.37
C SER A 268 -2.18 5.36 8.61
N SER A 269 -2.57 4.52 7.63
CA SER A 269 -2.50 3.06 7.74
C SER A 269 -1.08 2.48 7.76
N ILE A 270 -0.08 3.20 7.25
CA ILE A 270 1.32 2.72 7.19
C ILE A 270 2.23 3.41 8.20
N GLN A 271 1.68 4.27 9.07
CA GLN A 271 2.48 4.88 10.13
C GLN A 271 3.02 3.80 11.07
N LYS A 272 4.31 3.88 11.36
CA LYS A 272 5.06 2.93 12.22
C LYS A 272 5.23 1.53 11.64
N VAL A 273 4.89 1.32 10.36
CA VAL A 273 5.31 0.11 9.63
C VAL A 273 6.83 0.17 9.46
N PRO A 274 7.57 -0.93 9.73
CA PRO A 274 9.02 -0.94 9.55
C PRO A 274 9.41 -1.10 8.08
N ALA A 275 10.50 -0.47 7.68
CA ALA A 275 11.10 -0.53 6.37
C ALA A 275 12.58 -0.94 6.48
N LEU A 276 12.97 -2.04 5.85
CA LEU A 276 14.36 -2.48 5.71
C LEU A 276 14.99 -1.88 4.45
N VAL A 277 16.14 -1.21 4.60
CA VAL A 277 16.85 -0.57 3.48
C VAL A 277 18.07 -1.39 3.06
N LEU A 278 18.09 -1.78 1.79
CA LEU A 278 19.16 -2.56 1.16
C LEU A 278 19.83 -1.74 0.05
N ASP A 279 21.10 -1.37 0.26
CA ASP A 279 21.86 -0.51 -0.67
C ASP A 279 22.42 -1.30 -1.84
N CYS A 280 21.84 -1.12 -3.02
CA CYS A 280 22.17 -1.84 -4.25
C CYS A 280 23.17 -1.10 -5.17
N GLU A 281 23.91 -0.13 -4.64
CA GLU A 281 24.93 0.67 -5.35
C GLU A 281 26.29 -0.03 -5.42
N PRO A 282 27.13 0.25 -6.44
CA PRO A 282 26.83 0.51 -7.85
C PRO A 282 26.91 -0.77 -8.71
N ASN A 283 27.41 -1.89 -8.17
CA ASN A 283 27.88 -3.04 -8.94
C ASN A 283 27.38 -4.41 -8.43
N ILE A 284 26.42 -4.44 -7.50
CA ILE A 284 25.89 -5.71 -7.02
C ILE A 284 25.07 -6.34 -8.14
N ASP A 285 25.64 -7.39 -8.73
CA ASP A 285 24.96 -8.26 -9.68
C ASP A 285 24.49 -9.50 -8.93
N PHE A 286 23.20 -9.54 -8.57
CA PHE A 286 22.61 -10.66 -7.85
C PHE A 286 22.70 -12.01 -8.60
N SER A 287 23.09 -12.01 -9.88
CA SER A 287 23.36 -13.24 -10.61
C SER A 287 24.78 -13.77 -10.44
N ARG A 288 25.74 -12.92 -10.03
CA ARG A 288 27.16 -13.24 -9.92
C ARG A 288 27.69 -13.15 -8.50
N ASP A 289 27.15 -12.25 -7.70
CA ASP A 289 27.58 -11.98 -6.33
C ASP A 289 26.80 -12.86 -5.34
N ILE A 290 27.29 -14.08 -5.15
CA ILE A 290 26.69 -15.08 -4.26
C ILE A 290 26.74 -14.61 -2.80
N GLU A 291 27.82 -13.92 -2.41
CA GLU A 291 28.01 -13.46 -1.03
C GLU A 291 27.01 -12.35 -0.69
N ALA A 292 26.87 -11.34 -1.55
CA ALA A 292 25.87 -10.29 -1.38
C ALA A 292 24.44 -10.85 -1.37
N LYS A 293 24.16 -11.85 -2.22
CA LYS A 293 22.87 -12.53 -2.28
C LYS A 293 22.54 -13.24 -0.97
N THR A 294 23.48 -14.02 -0.42
CA THR A 294 23.30 -14.70 0.88
C THR A 294 23.16 -13.70 2.02
N GLN A 295 23.94 -12.61 2.00
CA GLN A 295 23.84 -11.56 3.01
C GLN A 295 22.45 -10.90 3.00
N TYR A 296 21.93 -10.54 1.83
CA TYR A 296 20.60 -9.94 1.74
C TYR A 296 19.48 -10.93 2.08
N ALA A 297 19.60 -12.19 1.70
CA ALA A 297 18.65 -13.22 2.14
C ALA A 297 18.59 -13.31 3.66
N ARG A 298 19.76 -13.33 4.32
CA ARG A 298 19.86 -13.34 5.77
C ARG A 298 19.24 -12.08 6.39
N GLN A 299 19.51 -10.90 5.85
CA GLN A 299 18.91 -9.66 6.35
C GLN A 299 17.39 -9.65 6.22
N VAL A 300 16.83 -10.19 5.12
CA VAL A 300 15.37 -10.35 4.96
C VAL A 300 14.80 -11.36 5.96
N ALA A 301 15.49 -12.48 6.20
CA ALA A 301 15.06 -13.48 7.18
C ALA A 301 15.08 -12.93 8.62
N GLU A 302 16.13 -12.20 9.00
CA GLU A 302 16.20 -11.50 10.29
C GLU A 302 15.10 -10.45 10.43
N PHE A 303 14.82 -9.72 9.35
CA PHE A 303 13.73 -8.75 9.31
C PHE A 303 12.35 -9.42 9.47
N PHE A 304 12.14 -10.57 8.84
CA PHE A 304 10.94 -11.38 9.02
C PHE A 304 10.76 -11.79 10.49
N GLU A 305 11.79 -12.35 11.13
CA GLU A 305 11.70 -12.75 12.54
C GLU A 305 11.49 -11.55 13.48
N PHE A 306 12.08 -10.40 13.18
CA PHE A 306 11.82 -9.16 13.90
C PHE A 306 10.35 -8.72 13.82
N VAL A 307 9.78 -8.62 12.62
CA VAL A 307 8.38 -8.18 12.44
C VAL A 307 7.41 -9.19 13.06
N LYS A 308 7.70 -10.49 12.92
CA LYS A 308 6.90 -11.56 13.52
C LYS A 308 6.83 -11.46 15.05
N LYS A 309 7.98 -11.31 15.73
CA LYS A 309 8.03 -11.10 17.19
C LYS A 309 7.27 -9.85 17.62
N LYS A 310 7.33 -8.78 16.83
CA LYS A 310 6.60 -7.54 17.10
C LYS A 310 5.08 -7.74 17.04
N GLN A 311 4.57 -8.56 16.09
CA GLN A 311 3.15 -8.88 16.02
C GLN A 311 2.69 -9.80 17.16
N GLU A 312 3.51 -10.79 17.53
CA GLU A 312 3.21 -11.69 18.64
C GLU A 312 3.10 -10.90 19.96
N THR A 313 4.06 -10.01 20.23
CA THR A 313 4.05 -9.16 21.44
C THR A 313 2.94 -8.11 21.48
N SER A 314 2.48 -7.59 20.34
CA SER A 314 1.32 -6.69 20.30
C SER A 314 0.01 -7.44 20.59
N THR A 315 -0.11 -8.70 20.14
CA THR A 315 -1.30 -9.53 20.31
C THR A 315 -1.44 -10.03 21.76
N GLU A 316 -0.33 -10.35 22.43
CA GLU A 316 -0.33 -10.69 23.86
C GLU A 316 -0.76 -9.50 24.73
N LYS A 317 -0.32 -8.29 24.39
CA LYS A 317 -0.72 -7.07 25.10
C LYS A 317 -2.23 -6.79 24.94
N SER A 318 -2.81 -6.99 23.76
CA SER A 318 -4.26 -6.81 23.57
C SER A 318 -5.10 -7.85 24.32
N ASN A 319 -4.62 -9.10 24.43
CA ASN A 319 -5.32 -10.15 25.18
C ASN A 319 -5.23 -9.99 26.71
N SER A 320 -4.34 -9.12 27.21
CA SER A 320 -4.14 -8.87 28.64
C SER A 320 -4.92 -7.67 29.21
N GLN A 321 -5.70 -6.95 28.39
CA GLN A 321 -6.54 -5.83 28.84
C GLN A 321 -8.04 -6.20 28.89
N SER A 322 -8.46 -6.63 30.08
CA SER A 322 -9.79 -6.57 30.74
C SER A 322 -11.04 -7.24 30.09
N PRO A 323 -11.88 -7.91 30.89
CA PRO A 323 -13.15 -8.49 30.44
C PRO A 323 -14.16 -7.39 30.09
N VAL A 324 -14.90 -7.62 29.01
CA VAL A 324 -16.04 -6.80 28.59
C VAL A 324 -17.10 -6.82 29.70
N LEU A 325 -17.23 -5.71 30.43
CA LEU A 325 -18.39 -5.43 31.27
C LEU A 325 -19.56 -5.07 30.35
N LEU A 326 -20.48 -6.01 30.17
CA LEU A 326 -21.80 -5.75 29.59
C LEU A 326 -22.55 -4.74 30.49
N PRO A 327 -23.14 -3.67 29.95
CA PRO A 327 -24.00 -2.80 30.74
C PRO A 327 -25.30 -3.55 31.06
N HIS A 328 -25.67 -3.56 32.34
CA HIS A 328 -26.99 -3.98 32.78
C HIS A 328 -28.08 -3.13 32.11
N GLN A 329 -29.12 -3.81 31.60
CA GLN A 329 -30.38 -3.20 31.20
C GLN A 329 -30.96 -2.40 32.37
N ASN A 330 -31.04 -1.07 32.23
CA ASN A 330 -32.15 -0.27 32.75
C ASN A 330 -32.14 1.11 32.09
N GLY A 331 -33.28 1.45 31.48
CA GLY A 331 -33.48 2.69 30.75
C GLY A 331 -33.35 3.94 31.63
N GLY A 332 -32.73 4.98 31.07
CA GLY A 332 -32.65 6.30 31.66
C GLY A 332 -31.87 7.25 30.77
N LEU A 333 -32.54 8.31 30.28
CA LEU A 333 -31.94 9.46 29.61
C LEU A 333 -30.76 10.00 30.44
N TRP A 334 -29.58 10.12 29.84
CA TRP A 334 -28.47 10.86 30.42
C TRP A 334 -28.39 12.26 29.79
N MET A 335 -28.77 13.26 30.58
CA MET A 335 -28.42 14.68 30.41
C MET A 335 -26.98 14.90 30.88
N GLY A 336 -26.19 15.64 30.10
CA GLY A 336 -24.86 16.11 30.51
C GLY A 336 -24.92 17.32 31.46
N PRO A 337 -23.96 17.47 32.39
CA PRO A 337 -23.92 18.61 33.31
C PRO A 337 -23.08 19.78 32.75
N ALA A 338 -23.56 21.00 32.99
CA ALA A 338 -23.02 22.32 32.61
C ALA A 338 -23.13 22.65 31.11
N GLY A 339 -24.01 23.54 30.61
CA GLY A 339 -24.61 24.71 31.24
C GLY A 339 -23.79 25.97 30.91
N ASN A 340 -23.74 26.36 29.63
CA ASN A 340 -23.58 27.76 29.21
C ASN A 340 -23.96 27.95 27.73
N HIS A 341 -24.96 28.80 27.50
CA HIS A 341 -25.42 29.27 26.20
C HIS A 341 -24.49 30.38 25.66
N VAL A 342 -24.18 30.35 24.37
CA VAL A 342 -23.76 31.54 23.60
C VAL A 342 -24.73 31.68 22.42
N PRO A 343 -25.47 32.81 22.27
CA PRO A 343 -26.46 32.98 21.22
C PRO A 343 -25.89 33.66 19.98
N GLY A 344 -26.35 33.25 18.80
CA GLY A 344 -26.21 34.01 17.55
C GLY A 344 -25.49 33.28 16.43
N LEU A 345 -26.24 32.55 15.61
CA LEU A 345 -26.14 32.45 14.14
C LEU A 345 -27.14 31.39 13.66
N ASP A 346 -28.43 31.73 13.74
CA ASP A 346 -29.47 30.99 13.03
C ASP A 346 -29.34 31.28 11.53
N LEU A 347 -28.92 30.28 10.75
CA LEU A 347 -29.15 30.27 9.31
C LEU A 347 -30.44 29.48 9.04
N PRO A 348 -31.37 29.99 8.23
CA PRO A 348 -32.63 29.29 7.96
C PRO A 348 -32.37 28.03 7.12
N PRO A 349 -33.18 26.97 7.29
CA PRO A 349 -33.06 25.76 6.49
C PRO A 349 -33.37 26.07 5.02
N LEU A 350 -32.47 25.69 4.12
CA LEU A 350 -32.64 25.77 2.68
C LEU A 350 -33.79 24.84 2.24
N ASP A 351 -34.90 25.43 1.83
CA ASP A 351 -36.05 24.69 1.28
C ASP A 351 -35.77 24.28 -0.18
N LEU A 352 -35.24 23.07 -0.34
CA LEU A 352 -34.89 22.45 -1.62
C LEU A 352 -36.10 22.16 -2.54
N LYS A 353 -37.34 22.45 -2.11
CA LYS A 353 -38.55 22.25 -2.93
C LYS A 353 -38.88 23.39 -3.89
N SER A 354 -38.17 24.53 -3.83
CA SER A 354 -38.43 25.68 -4.72
C SER A 354 -37.59 25.72 -6.01
N LEU A 355 -36.68 24.76 -6.24
CA LEU A 355 -35.77 24.75 -7.40
C LEU A 355 -36.13 23.75 -8.51
N LEU A 356 -37.30 23.09 -8.45
CA LEU A 356 -37.72 22.08 -9.44
C LEU A 356 -38.94 22.45 -10.29
N THR A 357 -39.38 23.70 -10.31
CA THR A 357 -40.37 24.16 -11.30
C THR A 357 -39.67 24.72 -12.55
N ARG A 358 -39.49 23.88 -13.56
CA ARG A 358 -39.28 24.36 -14.94
C ARG A 358 -40.55 25.05 -15.42
N PRO A 359 -40.51 26.26 -16.01
CA PRO A 359 -41.65 26.77 -16.75
C PRO A 359 -41.76 26.02 -18.08
N SER A 360 -42.94 25.45 -18.32
CA SER A 360 -43.39 24.95 -19.60
C SER A 360 -43.95 26.11 -20.44
N ALA A 361 -43.26 26.46 -21.53
CA ALA A 361 -43.79 26.88 -22.83
C ALA A 361 -42.61 27.27 -23.73
#